data_AF-A0A7J4U153-F1
#
_entry.id   AF-A0A7J4U153-F1
#
_cell.length_a   1.000
_cell.length_b   1.000
_cell.length_c   1.000
_cell.angle_alpha   90.00
_cell.angle_beta   90.00
_cell.angle_gamma   90.00
#
_symmetry.space_group_name_H-M   'P 1'
#
loop_
_entity.id
_entity.type
_entity.pdbx_description
1 polymer ?
#
loop_
_entity_poly.entity_id
_entity_poly.type
_entity_poly.pdbx_seq_one_letter_code
_entity_poly.pdbx_strand_id
1 'polypeptide(L)'
;MLTSISSPAASLGCTAGGRVMMQGLDNGDGGGTAQNGVLESGEVDYTTTYCSKYVIWRVADINSGTGSSTPGQYMKILVGDTLYFDANDGSSGPELWAHDTSNASTWRVADINSGSAGSAPGFYGLEILVGDTLYFSANDGGSSGNELWAHDT
;
A
#
# COMPACT_ATOMS: atom_id res chain seq x y z
N MET A 1 30.70 -1.97 28.48
CA MET A 1 29.60 -1.31 27.76
C MET A 1 28.39 -2.21 27.82
N LEU A 2 27.29 -1.71 28.38
CA LEU A 2 26.02 -2.41 28.47
C LEU A 2 25.03 -1.83 27.46
N THR A 3 23.97 -2.59 27.19
CA THR A 3 22.88 -2.15 26.32
C THR A 3 21.55 -2.58 26.91
N SER A 4 20.59 -1.67 26.98
CA SER A 4 19.20 -2.00 27.33
C SER A 4 18.28 -1.68 26.15
N ILE A 5 17.23 -2.47 26.00
CA ILE A 5 16.26 -2.35 24.91
C ILE A 5 14.87 -2.24 25.52
N SER A 6 14.11 -1.23 25.12
CA SER A 6 12.74 -1.01 25.57
C SER A 6 11.84 -0.49 24.45
N SER A 7 10.54 -0.42 24.72
CA SER A 7 9.57 0.20 23.82
C SER A 7 9.64 1.74 23.94
N PRO A 8 9.53 2.48 22.83
CA PRO A 8 9.48 3.94 22.87
C PRO A 8 8.23 4.44 23.57
N ALA A 9 8.39 5.51 24.36
CA ALA A 9 7.27 6.22 24.93
C ALA A 9 6.37 6.81 23.83
N ALA A 10 5.06 6.90 24.10
CA ALA A 10 4.09 7.47 23.14
C ALA A 10 4.44 8.91 22.70
N SER A 11 5.11 9.67 23.57
CA SER A 11 5.60 11.03 23.29
C SER A 11 6.65 11.12 22.18
N LEU A 12 7.32 10.00 21.84
CA LEU A 12 8.34 9.96 20.78
C LEU A 12 7.73 9.83 19.38
N GLY A 13 6.41 9.76 19.23
CA GLY A 13 5.73 9.78 17.94
C GLY A 13 5.93 8.52 17.09
N CYS A 14 6.41 7.42 17.69
CA CYS A 14 6.55 6.14 17.00
C CYS A 14 5.18 5.47 16.78
N THR A 15 4.47 5.87 15.72
CA THR A 15 3.08 5.49 15.46
C THR A 15 2.86 4.01 15.14
N ALA A 16 3.90 3.29 14.71
CA ALA A 16 3.85 1.84 14.46
C ALA A 16 4.71 1.05 15.46
N GLY A 17 4.98 1.62 16.65
CA GLY A 17 5.91 1.06 17.61
C GLY A 17 7.38 1.32 17.24
N GLY A 18 8.30 0.64 17.90
CA GLY A 18 9.72 0.88 17.71
C GLY A 18 10.58 0.27 18.80
N ARG A 19 11.84 0.70 18.88
CA ARG A 19 12.80 0.28 19.89
C ARG A 19 13.56 1.50 20.40
N VAL A 20 13.74 1.60 21.71
CA VAL A 20 14.73 2.48 22.32
C VAL A 20 15.92 1.61 22.71
N MET A 21 17.10 1.95 22.21
CA MET A 21 18.36 1.34 22.61
C MET A 21 19.13 2.34 23.46
N MET A 22 19.40 1.98 24.70
CA MET A 22 20.25 2.76 25.61
C MET A 22 21.58 2.05 25.75
N GLN A 23 22.68 2.80 25.71
CA GLN A 23 24.03 2.29 25.79
C GLN A 23 24.84 3.12 26.77
N GLY A 24 25.75 2.47 27.50
CA GLY A 24 26.69 3.16 28.37
C GLY A 24 27.68 2.24 29.05
N LEU A 25 28.55 2.82 29.87
CA LEU A 25 29.49 2.08 30.72
C LEU A 25 28.90 1.88 32.13
N ASP A 26 29.02 0.67 32.65
CA ASP A 26 28.69 0.34 34.05
C ASP A 26 29.83 0.82 34.98
N ASN A 27 29.97 2.14 35.08
CA ASN A 27 31.10 2.84 35.72
C ASN A 27 30.68 3.59 36.99
N GLY A 28 29.40 3.56 37.37
CA GLY A 28 28.84 4.22 38.55
C GLY A 28 28.70 5.74 38.43
N ASP A 29 28.74 6.32 37.23
CA ASP A 29 28.44 7.73 37.06
C ASP A 29 26.93 8.01 37.20
N GLY A 30 26.58 9.30 37.31
CA GLY A 30 25.19 9.72 37.50
C GLY A 30 24.50 9.20 38.76
N GLY A 31 25.24 8.63 39.72
CA GLY A 31 24.71 8.01 40.94
C GLY A 31 24.39 6.51 40.81
N GLY A 32 24.87 5.85 39.75
CA GLY A 32 24.72 4.41 39.56
C GLY A 32 25.71 3.55 40.36
N THR A 33 25.50 2.23 40.36
CA THR A 33 26.38 1.26 41.03
C THR A 33 27.32 0.57 40.05
N ALA A 34 28.59 0.99 40.07
CA ALA A 34 29.61 0.45 39.17
C ALA A 34 29.78 -1.08 39.25
N GLN A 35 29.96 -1.68 38.08
CA GLN A 35 30.27 -3.09 37.83
C GLN A 35 29.22 -4.08 38.38
N ASN A 36 27.95 -3.67 38.44
CA ASN A 36 26.85 -4.54 38.90
C ASN A 36 26.15 -5.31 37.76
N GLY A 37 26.52 -5.05 36.50
CA GLY A 37 25.96 -5.67 35.31
C GLY A 37 24.60 -5.12 34.86
N VAL A 38 24.13 -4.02 35.45
CA VAL A 38 22.87 -3.35 35.13
C VAL A 38 23.18 -1.98 34.56
N LEU A 39 22.58 -1.62 33.42
CA LEU A 39 22.69 -0.27 32.88
C LEU A 39 21.65 0.62 33.56
N GLU A 40 22.07 1.37 34.57
CA GLU A 40 21.19 2.26 35.33
C GLU A 40 21.01 3.60 34.60
N SER A 41 19.95 4.36 34.90
CA SER A 41 19.63 5.59 34.16
C SER A 41 20.72 6.66 34.25
N GLY A 42 21.51 6.65 35.33
CA GLY A 42 22.66 7.56 35.51
C GLY A 42 23.83 7.23 34.60
N GLU A 43 23.92 5.97 34.14
CA GLU A 43 25.03 5.38 33.37
C GLU A 43 24.76 5.34 31.86
N VAL A 44 23.63 5.89 31.40
CA VAL A 44 23.27 5.92 29.98
C VAL A 44 23.99 7.08 29.29
N ASP A 45 24.96 6.74 28.43
CA ASP A 45 25.69 7.69 27.59
C ASP A 45 24.91 8.06 26.31
N TYR A 46 24.28 7.06 25.67
CA TYR A 46 23.60 7.22 24.39
C TYR A 46 22.21 6.58 24.43
N THR A 47 21.22 7.32 23.93
CA THR A 47 19.87 6.79 23.70
C THR A 47 19.50 6.97 22.23
N THR A 48 19.28 5.87 21.52
CA THR A 48 18.82 5.86 20.13
C THR A 48 17.41 5.31 20.04
N THR A 49 16.50 6.05 19.40
CA THR A 49 15.13 5.60 19.17
C THR A 49 14.92 5.26 17.69
N TYR A 50 14.52 4.02 17.42
CA TYR A 50 14.09 3.58 16.09
C TYR A 50 12.56 3.52 16.08
N CYS A 51 11.91 4.47 15.41
CA CYS A 51 10.47 4.42 15.19
C CYS A 51 10.15 3.61 13.93
N SER A 52 9.20 2.68 14.06
CA SER A 52 8.48 2.16 12.90
C SER A 52 7.40 3.17 12.52
N LYS A 53 7.17 3.37 11.22
CA LYS A 53 6.14 4.27 10.69
C LYS A 53 5.24 3.51 9.73
N TYR A 54 3.93 3.54 9.97
CA TYR A 54 2.98 3.26 8.91
C TYR A 54 2.97 4.45 7.97
N VAL A 55 3.36 4.24 6.72
CA VAL A 55 3.20 5.24 5.66
C VAL A 55 1.97 4.83 4.88
N ILE A 56 1.00 5.74 4.78
CA ILE A 56 -0.13 5.62 3.88
C ILE A 56 0.07 6.75 2.87
N TRP A 57 0.03 6.42 1.59
CA TRP A 57 0.23 7.38 0.51
C TRP A 57 -0.72 7.08 -0.65
N ARG A 58 -1.00 8.11 -1.45
CA ARG A 58 -1.73 7.96 -2.70
C ARG A 58 -0.79 7.39 -3.76
N VAL A 59 -1.10 6.20 -4.26
CA VAL A 59 -0.31 5.53 -5.31
C VAL A 59 -0.49 6.26 -6.65
N ALA A 60 -1.74 6.53 -7.03
CA ALA A 60 -2.08 7.25 -8.26
C ALA A 60 -3.30 8.15 -8.04
N ASP A 61 -3.34 9.26 -8.76
CA ASP A 61 -4.49 10.15 -8.89
C ASP A 61 -5.07 9.96 -10.30
N ILE A 62 -5.97 8.99 -10.47
CA ILE A 62 -6.46 8.57 -11.80
C ILE A 62 -7.46 9.59 -12.35
N ASN A 63 -8.40 10.07 -11.53
CA ASN A 63 -9.34 11.15 -11.84
C ASN A 63 -8.84 12.44 -11.20
N SER A 64 -7.98 13.15 -11.92
CA SER A 64 -7.36 14.37 -11.41
C SER A 64 -8.40 15.44 -11.06
N GLY A 65 -8.19 16.16 -9.96
CA GLY A 65 -9.09 17.23 -9.51
C GLY A 65 -9.94 16.81 -8.32
N THR A 66 -11.23 17.13 -8.34
CA THR A 66 -12.17 16.82 -7.23
C THR A 66 -13.00 15.55 -7.47
N GLY A 67 -12.78 14.86 -8.59
CA GLY A 67 -13.47 13.63 -8.93
C GLY A 67 -12.99 12.43 -8.12
N SER A 68 -13.79 11.37 -8.08
CA SER A 68 -13.40 10.07 -7.52
C SER A 68 -13.12 9.09 -8.64
N SER A 69 -12.09 8.26 -8.47
CA SER A 69 -11.78 7.16 -9.41
C SER A 69 -12.40 5.83 -9.03
N THR A 70 -12.90 5.70 -7.79
CA THR A 70 -13.49 4.46 -7.24
C THR A 70 -12.71 3.18 -7.63
N PRO A 71 -11.37 3.12 -7.43
CA PRO A 71 -10.57 2.01 -7.90
C PRO A 71 -10.97 0.69 -7.21
N GLY A 72 -11.17 -0.35 -7.99
CA GLY A 72 -11.55 -1.68 -7.52
C GLY A 72 -12.94 -1.73 -6.89
N GLN A 73 -13.87 -0.91 -7.39
CA GLN A 73 -15.27 -0.90 -6.99
C GLN A 73 -15.98 -2.20 -7.39
N TYR A 74 -15.67 -2.71 -8.57
CA TYR A 74 -16.30 -3.90 -9.15
C TYR A 74 -15.33 -5.07 -9.31
N MET A 75 -14.06 -4.78 -9.59
CA MET A 75 -13.04 -5.77 -9.94
C MET A 75 -11.69 -5.43 -9.33
N LYS A 76 -11.00 -6.39 -8.72
CA LYS A 76 -9.59 -6.26 -8.35
C LYS A 76 -8.90 -7.61 -8.16
N ILE A 77 -7.78 -7.79 -8.84
CA ILE A 77 -6.96 -9.00 -8.75
C ILE A 77 -5.48 -8.66 -8.88
N LEU A 78 -4.66 -9.33 -8.07
CA LEU A 78 -3.22 -9.27 -8.18
C LEU A 78 -2.75 -10.47 -9.03
N VAL A 79 -2.03 -10.19 -10.11
CA VAL A 79 -1.39 -11.19 -10.98
C VAL A 79 0.08 -10.87 -11.08
N GLY A 80 0.93 -11.74 -10.51
CA GLY A 80 2.34 -11.42 -10.30
C GLY A 80 2.50 -10.14 -9.47
N ASP A 81 3.23 -9.16 -10.00
CA ASP A 81 3.45 -7.85 -9.37
C ASP A 81 2.44 -6.77 -9.84
N THR A 82 1.48 -7.15 -10.70
CA THR A 82 0.51 -6.23 -11.30
C THR A 82 -0.86 -6.37 -10.66
N LEU A 83 -1.36 -5.28 -10.07
CA LEU A 83 -2.73 -5.16 -9.59
C LEU A 83 -3.62 -4.68 -10.74
N TYR A 84 -4.53 -5.52 -11.20
CA TYR A 84 -5.61 -5.17 -12.13
C TYR A 84 -6.86 -4.75 -11.36
N PHE A 85 -7.54 -3.71 -11.80
CA PHE A 85 -8.74 -3.18 -11.14
C PHE A 85 -9.56 -2.30 -12.07
N ASP A 86 -10.86 -2.12 -11.78
CA ASP A 86 -11.67 -1.11 -12.48
C ASP A 86 -11.40 0.29 -11.89
N ALA A 87 -11.34 1.33 -12.71
CA ALA A 87 -11.29 2.72 -12.23
C ALA A 87 -11.81 3.71 -13.27
N ASN A 88 -12.25 4.87 -12.79
CA ASN A 88 -12.74 5.98 -13.60
C ASN A 88 -11.72 7.13 -13.61
N ASP A 89 -11.34 7.61 -14.79
CA ASP A 89 -10.46 8.79 -14.97
C ASP A 89 -11.20 10.12 -15.08
N GLY A 90 -12.52 10.08 -14.99
CA GLY A 90 -13.41 11.24 -15.11
C GLY A 90 -13.83 11.57 -16.55
N SER A 91 -13.27 10.88 -17.55
CA SER A 91 -13.52 11.13 -18.98
C SER A 91 -14.05 9.91 -19.75
N SER A 92 -13.53 8.73 -19.45
CA SER A 92 -13.86 7.45 -20.12
C SER A 92 -14.78 6.55 -19.28
N GLY A 93 -15.32 7.05 -18.15
CA GLY A 93 -16.07 6.19 -17.22
C GLY A 93 -15.18 5.08 -16.60
N PRO A 94 -15.75 4.10 -15.90
CA PRO A 94 -15.01 2.98 -15.33
C PRO A 94 -14.48 2.04 -16.42
N GLU A 95 -13.16 1.85 -16.48
CA GLU A 95 -12.45 1.00 -17.43
C GLU A 95 -11.48 0.04 -16.72
N LEU A 96 -10.80 -0.85 -17.45
CA LEU A 96 -9.78 -1.74 -16.87
C LEU A 96 -8.46 -0.99 -16.70
N TRP A 97 -7.95 -0.98 -15.47
CA TRP A 97 -6.69 -0.36 -15.08
C TRP A 97 -5.74 -1.39 -14.47
N ALA A 98 -4.45 -1.05 -14.51
CA ALA A 98 -3.39 -1.82 -13.91
C ALA A 98 -2.40 -0.92 -13.16
N HIS A 99 -1.82 -1.49 -12.10
CA HIS A 99 -0.70 -0.91 -11.37
C HIS A 99 0.38 -1.96 -11.15
N ASP A 100 1.57 -1.73 -11.71
CA ASP A 100 2.73 -2.58 -11.51
C ASP A 100 3.52 -2.11 -10.29
N THR A 101 3.49 -2.92 -9.24
CA THR A 101 4.14 -2.63 -7.96
C THR A 101 5.66 -2.71 -8.03
N SER A 102 6.23 -3.34 -9.06
CA SER A 102 7.67 -3.48 -9.26
C SER A 102 8.33 -2.19 -9.76
N ASN A 103 7.60 -1.38 -10.54
CA ASN A 103 8.09 -0.13 -11.12
C ASN A 103 7.21 1.09 -10.81
N ALA A 104 6.17 0.90 -9.98
CA ALA A 104 5.21 1.92 -9.55
C ALA A 104 4.45 2.61 -10.71
N SER A 105 4.29 1.93 -11.85
CA SER A 105 3.52 2.46 -12.98
C SER A 105 2.03 2.16 -12.82
N THR A 106 1.18 3.10 -13.26
CA THR A 106 -0.28 2.94 -13.29
C THR A 106 -0.77 3.32 -14.68
N TRP A 107 -1.58 2.47 -15.32
CA TRP A 107 -2.06 2.72 -16.67
C TRP A 107 -3.45 2.11 -16.91
N ARG A 108 -4.15 2.64 -17.91
CA ARG A 108 -5.39 2.06 -18.43
C ARG A 108 -5.01 0.91 -19.37
N VAL A 109 -5.42 -0.31 -19.05
CA VAL A 109 -5.11 -1.52 -19.82
C VAL A 109 -5.86 -1.50 -21.16
N ALA A 110 -7.15 -1.16 -21.10
CA ALA A 110 -8.01 -1.07 -22.26
C ALA A 110 -9.08 0.01 -22.06
N ASP A 111 -9.44 0.68 -23.15
CA ASP A 111 -10.62 1.53 -23.26
C ASP A 111 -11.67 0.70 -24.01
N ILE A 112 -12.43 -0.11 -23.28
CA ILE A 112 -13.34 -1.11 -23.86
C ILE A 112 -14.61 -0.43 -24.39
N ASN A 113 -15.15 0.55 -23.65
CA ASN A 113 -16.26 1.37 -24.10
C ASN A 113 -15.85 2.84 -24.15
N SER A 114 -15.54 3.29 -25.36
CA SER A 114 -15.15 4.68 -25.57
C SER A 114 -16.28 5.65 -25.19
N GLY A 115 -16.01 6.54 -24.24
CA GLY A 115 -16.92 7.61 -23.83
C GLY A 115 -17.19 7.61 -22.33
N SER A 116 -18.01 8.55 -21.86
CA SER A 116 -18.17 8.79 -20.42
C SER A 116 -18.92 7.69 -19.65
N ALA A 117 -19.55 6.74 -20.35
CA ALA A 117 -20.25 5.62 -19.73
C ALA A 117 -19.27 4.58 -19.16
N GLY A 118 -18.16 4.32 -19.84
CA GLY A 118 -17.20 3.27 -19.51
C GLY A 118 -17.76 1.86 -19.65
N SER A 119 -16.90 0.87 -19.43
CA SER A 119 -17.18 -0.55 -19.63
C SER A 119 -17.56 -1.32 -18.36
N ALA A 120 -17.35 -0.71 -17.19
CA ALA A 120 -17.61 -1.28 -15.87
C ALA A 120 -17.11 -2.74 -15.70
N PRO A 121 -15.79 -2.99 -15.83
CA PRO A 121 -15.22 -4.33 -15.68
C PRO A 121 -15.61 -4.99 -14.36
N GLY A 122 -16.00 -6.25 -14.40
CA GLY A 122 -16.41 -7.04 -13.24
C GLY A 122 -17.71 -6.60 -12.55
N PHE A 123 -18.50 -5.68 -13.12
CA PHE A 123 -19.72 -5.14 -12.48
C PHE A 123 -20.69 -6.21 -11.95
N TYR A 124 -20.81 -7.34 -12.66
CA TYR A 124 -21.67 -8.46 -12.28
C TYR A 124 -20.94 -9.57 -11.48
N GLY A 125 -19.74 -9.28 -10.96
CA GLY A 125 -18.95 -10.18 -10.12
C GLY A 125 -18.15 -11.22 -10.88
N LEU A 126 -17.98 -11.09 -12.20
CA LEU A 126 -17.12 -11.96 -12.98
C LEU A 126 -15.70 -11.38 -13.05
N GLU A 127 -14.79 -12.06 -12.36
CA GLU A 127 -13.35 -11.83 -12.35
C GLU A 127 -12.66 -13.16 -12.04
N ILE A 128 -11.98 -13.75 -13.03
CA ILE A 128 -11.29 -15.04 -12.86
C ILE A 128 -10.00 -15.10 -13.67
N LEU A 129 -8.92 -15.53 -13.04
CA LEU A 129 -7.65 -15.81 -13.70
C LEU A 129 -7.56 -17.31 -14.03
N VAL A 130 -7.29 -17.63 -15.29
CA VAL A 130 -7.03 -19.02 -15.75
C VAL A 130 -5.72 -19.03 -16.53
N GLY A 131 -4.67 -19.60 -15.96
CA GLY A 131 -3.32 -19.45 -16.50
C GLY A 131 -2.90 -17.98 -16.46
N ASP A 132 -2.45 -17.46 -17.59
CA ASP A 132 -2.03 -16.06 -17.77
C ASP A 132 -3.13 -15.21 -18.43
N THR A 133 -4.40 -15.67 -18.39
CA THR A 133 -5.53 -14.95 -18.99
C THR A 133 -6.55 -14.58 -17.90
N LEU A 134 -6.78 -13.29 -17.75
CA LEU A 134 -7.80 -12.69 -16.89
C LEU A 134 -9.11 -12.56 -17.66
N TYR A 135 -10.14 -13.25 -17.18
CA TYR A 135 -11.50 -13.19 -17.70
C TYR A 135 -12.40 -12.36 -16.80
N PHE A 136 -13.19 -11.47 -17.39
CA PHE A 136 -14.05 -10.55 -16.65
C PHE A 136 -15.29 -10.16 -17.46
N SER A 137 -16.32 -9.66 -16.77
CA SER A 137 -17.49 -9.08 -17.44
C SER A 137 -17.23 -7.63 -17.82
N ALA A 138 -17.59 -7.19 -19.02
CA ALA A 138 -17.60 -5.75 -19.37
C ALA A 138 -18.62 -5.47 -20.49
N ASN A 139 -18.99 -4.19 -20.65
CA ASN A 139 -19.92 -3.71 -21.68
C ASN A 139 -19.18 -2.76 -22.63
N ASP A 140 -19.24 -2.98 -23.95
CA ASP A 140 -18.56 -2.14 -24.96
C ASP A 140 -19.36 -0.91 -25.42
N GLY A 141 -20.50 -0.63 -24.79
CA GLY A 141 -21.43 0.44 -25.16
C GLY A 141 -22.28 0.10 -26.40
N GLY A 142 -22.14 -1.10 -26.96
CA GLY A 142 -22.87 -1.58 -28.12
C GLY A 142 -24.24 -2.17 -27.81
N SER A 143 -24.84 -2.84 -28.80
CA SER A 143 -26.13 -3.52 -28.65
C SER A 143 -26.04 -4.86 -27.90
N SER A 144 -24.83 -5.36 -27.67
CA SER A 144 -24.59 -6.68 -27.08
C SER A 144 -24.91 -6.70 -25.59
N GLY A 145 -24.67 -5.58 -24.90
CA GLY A 145 -24.84 -5.50 -23.46
C GLY A 145 -23.53 -5.79 -22.74
N ASN A 146 -23.55 -6.69 -21.76
CA ASN A 146 -22.39 -7.05 -20.97
C ASN A 146 -21.94 -8.48 -21.30
N GLU A 147 -20.72 -8.63 -21.78
CA GLU A 147 -20.15 -9.86 -22.32
C GLU A 147 -18.98 -10.38 -21.48
N LEU A 148 -18.48 -11.55 -21.86
CA LEU A 148 -17.22 -12.12 -21.38
C LEU A 148 -16.05 -11.52 -22.15
N TRP A 149 -15.12 -10.89 -21.42
CA TRP A 149 -13.87 -10.32 -21.92
C TRP A 149 -12.68 -11.09 -21.38
N ALA A 150 -11.55 -11.02 -22.08
CA ALA A 150 -10.30 -11.65 -21.70
C ALA A 150 -9.12 -10.69 -21.92
N HIS A 151 -8.13 -10.75 -21.04
CA HIS A 151 -6.87 -10.02 -21.14
C HIS A 151 -5.71 -10.93 -20.75
N ASP A 152 -4.67 -10.99 -21.58
CA ASP A 152 -3.43 -11.69 -21.22
C ASP A 152 -2.60 -10.81 -20.28
N THR A 153 -2.23 -11.36 -19.12
CA THR A 153 -1.57 -10.68 -18.00
C THR A 153 -0.07 -10.87 -17.96
#